data_AF-A0A4Z0A402-F1
#
_entry.id   AF-A0A4Z0A402-F1
#
_cell.length_a   1.000
_cell.length_b   1.000
_cell.length_c   1.000
_cell.angle_alpha   90.00
_cell.angle_beta   90.00
_cell.angle_gamma   90.00
#
_symmetry.space_group_name_H-M   'P 1'
#
loop_
_entity.id
_entity.type
_entity.pdbx_description
1 polymer ?
#
loop_
_entity_poly.entity_id
_entity_poly.type
_entity_poly.pdbx_seq_one_letter_code
_entity_poly.pdbx_strand_id
1 'polypeptide(L)'
;MITQNAIPGSSTAAPADLSATEGAEGSSLLSAGSSIATGIAAPSQVQGDKDLREKYHGQDTKQHSSSIKAPRAKRPTNEVDPIMSDFVNAKGCGLGCRRRVPRVYFGGTCPAEEYKACQRELPSGCPRCKPTTPHLCCDICVPTLLSDMGLQLEHDKVPSVPVVSLRCSNITQRKATQADHSFSRCIFDWRDIKAKSKLGHAVYENLGPAIFLSDDLVDHLVLCAGAGKLVTIADILRETHWNHAEEHGEDILKIVKDTYC
;
A
#
# COMPACT_ATOMS: atom_id res chain seq x y z
N MET A 1 6.60 -61.72 36.90
CA MET A 1 7.67 -60.72 36.70
C MET A 1 6.98 -59.50 36.08
N ILE A 2 6.60 -58.42 36.80
CA ILE A 2 7.18 -57.77 38.00
C ILE A 2 8.66 -57.46 37.72
N THR A 3 9.15 -56.22 37.73
CA THR A 3 8.78 -54.91 38.34
C THR A 3 8.39 -53.84 37.28
N GLN A 4 7.67 -52.71 37.46
CA GLN A 4 7.31 -51.79 38.58
C GLN A 4 8.42 -50.99 39.27
N ASN A 5 8.46 -49.67 39.08
CA ASN A 5 9.01 -48.73 40.06
C ASN A 5 8.38 -47.34 39.92
N ALA A 6 8.30 -46.57 41.02
CA ALA A 6 7.61 -45.29 41.11
C ALA A 6 8.35 -44.26 42.00
N ILE A 7 7.85 -43.03 41.99
CA ILE A 7 8.35 -41.82 42.70
C ILE A 7 8.27 -41.94 44.24
N PRO A 8 9.11 -41.22 45.01
CA PRO A 8 8.83 -39.82 45.44
C PRO A 8 10.10 -38.91 45.44
N GLY A 9 10.09 -37.61 45.79
CA GLY A 9 9.03 -36.65 46.18
C GLY A 9 9.60 -35.45 47.00
N SER A 10 8.73 -34.53 47.47
CA SER A 10 9.03 -33.28 48.26
C SER A 10 9.63 -32.10 47.43
N SER A 11 9.12 -30.86 47.43
CA SER A 11 8.62 -29.90 48.48
C SER A 11 9.79 -29.26 49.27
N THR A 12 9.86 -27.97 49.62
CA THR A 12 8.91 -26.80 49.68
C THR A 12 9.77 -25.48 49.46
N ALA A 13 9.40 -24.18 49.52
CA ALA A 13 8.20 -23.37 49.87
C ALA A 13 8.26 -21.90 49.31
N ALA A 14 7.22 -21.10 49.59
CA ALA A 14 7.19 -19.61 49.68
C ALA A 14 6.59 -19.25 51.09
N PRO A 15 6.53 -18.00 51.64
CA PRO A 15 6.22 -16.70 50.99
C PRO A 15 6.88 -15.42 51.60
N ALA A 16 6.29 -14.22 51.31
CA ALA A 16 6.33 -12.94 52.07
C ALA A 16 7.66 -12.11 52.11
N ASP A 17 7.68 -10.78 52.33
CA ASP A 17 6.78 -9.62 52.07
C ASP A 17 7.58 -8.30 52.38
N LEU A 18 6.93 -7.11 52.39
CA LEU A 18 7.33 -5.79 52.98
C LEU A 18 8.09 -4.74 52.13
N SER A 19 7.30 -3.91 51.43
CA SER A 19 7.19 -2.43 51.57
C SER A 19 8.42 -1.49 51.71
N ALA A 20 8.60 -0.59 50.73
CA ALA A 20 9.08 0.81 50.82
C ALA A 20 9.04 1.47 49.41
N THR A 21 8.80 2.76 49.16
CA THR A 21 8.29 3.93 49.92
C THR A 21 7.72 4.94 48.91
N GLU A 22 6.83 5.84 49.33
CA GLU A 22 6.38 6.96 48.50
C GLU A 22 7.50 8.00 48.26
N GLY A 23 7.49 8.67 47.10
CA GLY A 23 8.43 9.73 46.75
C GLY A 23 7.77 10.73 45.80
N ALA A 24 7.57 11.97 46.27
CA ALA A 24 6.75 12.97 45.61
C ALA A 24 7.56 14.04 44.86
N GLU A 25 6.92 14.61 43.83
CA GLU A 25 7.09 15.97 43.28
C GLU A 25 8.49 16.46 42.82
N GLY A 26 8.57 17.01 41.60
CA GLY A 26 9.76 17.77 41.19
C GLY A 26 10.06 17.91 39.69
N SER A 27 9.15 18.45 38.87
CA SER A 27 9.50 19.01 37.55
C SER A 27 8.50 20.07 37.09
N SER A 28 9.00 21.24 36.72
CA SER A 28 8.19 22.45 36.55
C SER A 28 7.34 22.47 35.27
N LEU A 29 6.08 22.87 35.42
CA LEU A 29 5.22 23.30 34.31
C LEU A 29 5.74 24.62 33.71
N LEU A 30 6.41 24.57 32.57
CA LEU A 30 6.49 25.73 31.68
C LEU A 30 5.18 25.85 30.89
N SER A 31 4.24 26.60 31.45
CA SER A 31 2.94 26.87 30.83
C SER A 31 3.08 27.81 29.63
N ALA A 32 3.16 27.23 28.43
CA ALA A 32 3.00 27.94 27.16
C ALA A 32 1.59 27.63 26.62
N GLY A 33 0.63 28.51 26.91
CA GLY A 33 -0.80 28.30 26.59
C GLY A 33 -1.09 28.29 25.09
N SER A 34 -1.07 27.10 24.48
CA SER A 34 -1.60 26.89 23.12
C SER A 34 -3.09 26.59 23.17
N SER A 35 -3.92 27.59 22.89
CA SER A 35 -5.38 27.45 22.85
C SER A 35 -5.81 26.61 21.64
N ILE A 36 -5.90 25.28 21.84
CA ILE A 36 -6.39 24.35 20.81
C ILE A 36 -7.87 24.68 20.53
N ALA A 37 -8.12 25.33 19.39
CA ALA A 37 -9.45 25.77 19.01
C ALA A 37 -10.38 24.59 18.68
N THR A 38 -11.36 24.35 19.55
CA THR A 38 -12.34 23.27 19.38
C THR A 38 -13.30 23.53 18.21
N GLY A 39 -12.94 23.03 17.03
CA GLY A 39 -13.88 22.53 16.01
C GLY A 39 -14.79 23.50 15.26
N ILE A 40 -14.99 24.74 15.73
CA ILE A 40 -15.81 25.75 15.05
C ILE A 40 -14.95 26.44 13.99
N ALA A 41 -15.02 25.95 12.75
CA ALA A 41 -14.44 26.65 11.61
C ALA A 41 -15.11 28.03 11.44
N ALA A 42 -14.31 29.06 11.16
CA ALA A 42 -14.83 30.41 10.98
C ALA A 42 -15.86 30.46 9.83
N PRO A 43 -16.91 31.33 9.89
CA PRO A 43 -18.01 31.32 8.91
C PRO A 43 -17.55 31.34 7.44
N SER A 44 -16.50 32.11 7.13
CA SER A 44 -15.91 32.19 5.79
C SER A 44 -15.27 30.87 5.32
N GLN A 45 -14.71 30.07 6.24
CA GLN A 45 -14.20 28.73 5.91
C GLN A 45 -15.36 27.73 5.72
N VAL A 46 -16.44 27.85 6.50
CA VAL A 46 -17.63 26.99 6.34
C VAL A 46 -18.30 27.19 4.98
N GLN A 47 -18.35 28.44 4.47
CA GLN A 47 -18.85 28.67 3.11
C GLN A 47 -17.87 28.14 2.06
N GLY A 48 -16.58 28.49 2.14
CA GLY A 48 -15.58 27.99 1.18
C GLY A 48 -15.43 26.46 1.15
N ASP A 49 -15.69 25.76 2.26
CA ASP A 49 -15.73 24.29 2.31
C ASP A 49 -16.97 23.72 1.59
N LYS A 50 -18.10 24.44 1.54
CA LYS A 50 -19.28 24.04 0.71
C LYS A 50 -19.00 24.27 -0.76
N ASP A 51 -18.50 25.46 -1.13
CA ASP A 51 -18.22 25.84 -2.52
C ASP A 51 -17.18 24.87 -3.13
N LEU A 52 -16.17 24.49 -2.34
CA LEU A 52 -15.16 23.49 -2.72
C LEU A 52 -15.72 22.07 -2.79
N ARG A 53 -16.72 21.71 -1.96
CA ARG A 53 -17.43 20.42 -2.08
C ARG A 53 -18.26 20.35 -3.36
N GLU A 54 -18.94 21.44 -3.71
CA GLU A 54 -19.71 21.54 -4.95
C GLU A 54 -18.80 21.51 -6.19
N LYS A 55 -17.62 22.15 -6.13
CA LYS A 55 -16.58 22.04 -7.17
C LYS A 55 -16.23 20.58 -7.49
N TYR A 56 -16.03 19.75 -6.47
CA TYR A 56 -15.67 18.34 -6.66
C TYR A 56 -16.86 17.50 -7.13
N HIS A 57 -17.94 17.45 -6.34
CA HIS A 57 -19.09 16.55 -6.60
C HIS A 57 -19.97 17.02 -7.79
N GLY A 58 -19.91 18.30 -8.16
CA GLY A 58 -20.61 18.87 -9.32
C GLY A 58 -19.98 18.55 -10.69
N GLN A 59 -18.84 17.86 -10.71
CA GLN A 59 -18.23 17.35 -11.94
C GLN A 59 -18.72 15.93 -12.28
N ASP A 60 -18.93 15.08 -11.28
CA ASP A 60 -19.43 13.70 -11.49
C ASP A 60 -20.86 13.69 -12.04
N THR A 61 -21.73 14.57 -11.55
CA THR A 61 -23.11 14.72 -12.06
C THR A 61 -23.16 15.14 -13.54
N LYS A 62 -22.15 15.87 -14.03
CA LYS A 62 -21.99 16.21 -15.45
C LYS A 62 -21.45 15.05 -16.29
N GLN A 63 -20.62 14.17 -15.70
CA GLN A 63 -20.20 12.93 -16.38
C GLN A 63 -21.32 11.89 -16.42
N HIS A 64 -22.19 11.84 -15.41
CA HIS A 64 -23.24 10.82 -15.31
C HIS A 64 -24.52 11.13 -16.11
N SER A 65 -24.73 12.39 -16.52
CA SER A 65 -25.92 12.83 -17.27
C SER A 65 -25.82 12.65 -18.78
N SER A 66 -24.62 12.47 -19.34
CA SER A 66 -24.41 12.24 -20.78
C SER A 66 -24.60 10.78 -21.21
N SER A 67 -25.72 10.16 -20.83
CA SER A 67 -26.04 8.75 -21.18
C SER A 67 -26.78 8.61 -22.52
N ILE A 68 -26.17 9.13 -23.59
CA ILE A 68 -26.51 8.78 -24.98
C ILE A 68 -25.21 8.34 -25.67
N LYS A 69 -25.25 7.19 -26.35
CA LYS A 69 -24.06 6.46 -26.82
C LYS A 69 -23.37 7.11 -28.03
N ALA A 70 -22.61 8.19 -27.79
CA ALA A 70 -21.58 8.64 -28.72
C ALA A 70 -20.31 7.76 -28.59
N PRO A 71 -19.54 7.53 -29.68
CA PRO A 71 -18.26 6.82 -29.59
C PRO A 71 -17.29 7.60 -28.69
N ARG A 72 -16.66 6.88 -27.76
CA ARG A 72 -15.79 7.45 -26.71
C ARG A 72 -14.58 8.14 -27.33
N ALA A 73 -14.66 9.46 -27.50
CA ALA A 73 -13.52 10.30 -27.85
C ALA A 73 -12.37 10.02 -26.87
N LYS A 74 -11.14 9.94 -27.38
CA LYS A 74 -9.95 9.79 -26.52
C LYS A 74 -9.86 11.05 -25.64
N ARG A 75 -10.07 10.89 -24.32
CA ARG A 75 -9.73 11.95 -23.36
C ARG A 75 -8.26 12.32 -23.57
N PRO A 76 -7.89 13.62 -23.58
CA PRO A 76 -6.49 14.00 -23.60
C PRO A 76 -5.82 13.44 -22.34
N THR A 77 -4.66 12.80 -22.49
CA THR A 77 -4.01 11.98 -21.45
C THR A 77 -3.54 12.74 -20.20
N ASN A 78 -3.75 14.06 -20.15
CA ASN A 78 -3.17 14.98 -19.18
C ASN A 78 -4.24 15.77 -18.39
N GLU A 79 -5.51 15.37 -18.41
CA GLU A 79 -6.54 15.90 -17.50
C GLU A 79 -6.27 15.43 -16.06
N VAL A 80 -5.44 16.17 -15.34
CA VAL A 80 -5.18 15.95 -13.91
C VAL A 80 -6.47 16.24 -13.13
N ASP A 81 -6.92 15.26 -12.36
CA ASP A 81 -8.06 15.37 -11.44
C ASP A 81 -7.91 16.63 -10.57
N PRO A 82 -8.89 17.56 -10.56
CA PRO A 82 -8.79 18.80 -9.81
C PRO A 82 -8.77 18.59 -8.29
N ILE A 83 -9.28 17.47 -7.76
CA ILE A 83 -9.15 17.09 -6.34
C ILE A 83 -7.68 16.78 -6.04
N MET A 84 -7.03 15.99 -6.90
CA MET A 84 -5.61 15.65 -6.77
C MET A 84 -4.72 16.88 -6.99
N SER A 85 -5.07 17.74 -7.96
CA SER A 85 -4.39 19.02 -8.19
C SER A 85 -4.49 19.95 -6.99
N ASP A 86 -5.67 20.14 -6.41
CA ASP A 86 -5.85 20.96 -5.20
C ASP A 86 -5.13 20.37 -3.97
N PHE A 87 -5.03 19.03 -3.86
CA PHE A 87 -4.29 18.37 -2.77
C PHE A 87 -2.76 18.57 -2.88
N VAL A 88 -2.22 18.41 -4.09
CA VAL A 88 -0.79 18.65 -4.38
C VAL A 88 -0.43 20.14 -4.30
N ASN A 89 -1.33 21.01 -4.77
CA ASN A 89 -1.10 22.45 -4.84
C ASN A 89 -1.75 23.25 -3.69
N ALA A 90 -2.18 22.60 -2.59
CA ALA A 90 -2.94 23.22 -1.49
C ALA A 90 -2.33 24.49 -0.87
N LYS A 91 -0.99 24.68 -1.00
CA LYS A 91 -0.28 25.90 -0.60
C LYS A 91 -0.49 27.05 -1.60
N GLY A 92 -0.44 26.76 -2.91
CA GLY A 92 -0.66 27.73 -3.99
C GLY A 92 -2.14 28.05 -4.24
N CYS A 93 -3.03 27.05 -4.12
CA CYS A 93 -4.48 27.22 -4.27
C CYS A 93 -5.16 27.93 -3.08
N GLY A 94 -4.41 28.53 -2.15
CA GLY A 94 -4.95 29.24 -0.98
C GLY A 94 -5.71 28.36 0.04
N LEU A 95 -5.63 27.03 -0.06
CA LEU A 95 -6.36 26.11 0.81
C LEU A 95 -5.74 25.98 2.21
N GLY A 96 -4.44 26.31 2.34
CA GLY A 96 -3.72 26.46 3.62
C GLY A 96 -3.40 25.16 4.36
N CYS A 97 -3.99 24.03 3.98
CA CYS A 97 -3.78 22.72 4.59
C CYS A 97 -4.10 21.61 3.59
N ARG A 98 -3.19 20.65 3.37
CA ARG A 98 -3.44 19.51 2.46
C ARG A 98 -4.66 18.70 2.87
N ARG A 99 -4.86 18.51 4.19
CA ARG A 99 -5.99 17.74 4.73
C ARG A 99 -7.36 18.37 4.49
N ARG A 100 -7.42 19.66 4.15
CA ARG A 100 -8.68 20.33 3.79
C ARG A 100 -9.33 19.66 2.59
N VAL A 101 -8.55 19.22 1.60
CA VAL A 101 -9.06 18.58 0.38
C VAL A 101 -9.78 17.25 0.65
N PRO A 102 -9.16 16.20 1.24
CA PRO A 102 -9.86 14.96 1.56
C PRO A 102 -10.96 15.17 2.61
N ARG A 103 -10.81 16.12 3.56
CA ARG A 103 -11.88 16.48 4.51
C ARG A 103 -13.11 17.08 3.80
N VAL A 104 -12.94 17.85 2.74
CA VAL A 104 -14.06 18.39 1.96
C VAL A 104 -14.62 17.35 0.99
N TYR A 105 -13.75 16.62 0.29
CA TYR A 105 -14.14 15.65 -0.73
C TYR A 105 -14.89 14.44 -0.16
N PHE A 106 -14.30 13.70 0.79
CA PHE A 106 -14.93 12.51 1.38
C PHE A 106 -16.05 12.82 2.38
N GLY A 107 -16.35 14.09 2.64
CA GLY A 107 -17.32 14.50 3.66
C GLY A 107 -16.78 14.23 5.06
N GLY A 108 -15.86 15.06 5.52
CA GLY A 108 -15.12 14.94 6.78
C GLY A 108 -15.93 15.08 8.07
N THR A 109 -17.25 14.98 7.97
CA THR A 109 -18.09 14.37 9.00
C THR A 109 -18.37 12.92 8.59
N CYS A 110 -17.56 11.96 9.10
CA CYS A 110 -18.20 10.73 9.57
C CYS A 110 -19.38 11.18 10.44
N PRO A 111 -20.63 10.75 10.20
CA PRO A 111 -21.75 11.22 11.01
C PRO A 111 -21.41 10.92 12.47
N ALA A 112 -21.44 11.95 13.33
CA ALA A 112 -20.59 12.06 14.52
C ALA A 112 -20.89 11.05 15.66
N GLU A 113 -21.73 10.07 15.36
CA GLU A 113 -22.31 9.03 16.20
C GLU A 113 -22.01 7.61 15.68
N GLU A 114 -21.57 7.43 14.42
CA GLU A 114 -21.44 6.09 13.79
C GLU A 114 -20.44 5.17 14.53
N TYR A 115 -19.33 5.72 15.02
CA TYR A 115 -18.35 4.98 15.83
C TYR A 115 -18.88 4.62 17.24
N LYS A 116 -20.02 5.18 17.66
CA LYS A 116 -20.75 4.77 18.87
C LYS A 116 -21.69 3.59 18.59
N ALA A 117 -22.02 3.27 17.34
CA ALA A 117 -22.93 2.16 17.00
C ALA A 117 -22.40 0.79 17.50
N CYS A 118 -21.07 0.63 17.57
CA CYS A 118 -20.38 -0.55 18.09
C CYS A 118 -20.44 -0.67 19.63
N GLN A 119 -20.44 0.46 20.36
CA GLN A 119 -20.51 0.51 21.83
C GLN A 119 -21.31 1.74 22.25
N ARG A 120 -22.63 1.58 22.35
CA ARG A 120 -23.58 2.68 22.61
C ARG A 120 -23.53 3.17 24.06
N GLU A 121 -23.17 2.29 24.98
CA GLU A 121 -23.06 2.56 26.42
C GLU A 121 -21.90 3.50 26.78
N LEU A 122 -20.94 3.73 25.87
CA LEU A 122 -19.80 4.62 26.07
C LEU A 122 -20.10 6.00 25.46
N PRO A 123 -20.17 7.10 26.25
CA PRO A 123 -20.41 8.45 25.72
C PRO A 123 -19.34 8.90 24.70
N SER A 124 -18.13 8.36 24.82
CA SER A 124 -16.99 8.56 23.91
C SER A 124 -16.98 7.68 22.66
N GLY A 125 -17.91 6.72 22.55
CA GLY A 125 -17.94 5.68 21.52
C GLY A 125 -16.84 4.62 21.68
N CYS A 126 -16.84 3.62 20.80
CA CYS A 126 -15.85 2.54 20.83
C CYS A 126 -14.44 3.08 20.50
N PRO A 127 -13.41 2.88 21.35
CA PRO A 127 -12.07 3.43 21.12
C PRO A 127 -11.37 2.85 19.88
N ARG A 128 -11.83 1.70 19.37
CA ARG A 128 -11.33 1.10 18.12
C ARG A 128 -12.04 1.63 16.86
N CYS A 129 -13.27 2.12 16.99
CA CYS A 129 -14.06 2.65 15.87
C CYS A 129 -13.97 4.18 15.76
N LYS A 130 -13.68 4.86 16.87
CA LYS A 130 -13.54 6.32 16.92
C LYS A 130 -12.38 6.77 16.01
N PRO A 131 -12.58 7.74 15.10
CA PRO A 131 -11.49 8.31 14.32
C PRO A 131 -10.40 8.89 15.24
N THR A 132 -9.20 8.32 15.18
CA THR A 132 -8.04 8.83 15.93
C THR A 132 -7.67 10.22 15.43
N THR A 133 -7.63 11.20 16.33
CA THR A 133 -7.14 12.55 15.99
C THR A 133 -5.63 12.49 15.73
N PRO A 134 -5.16 12.78 14.51
CA PRO A 134 -3.73 12.72 14.18
C PRO A 134 -2.95 13.84 14.88
N HIS A 135 -1.93 13.48 15.67
CA HIS A 135 -1.09 14.41 16.44
C HIS A 135 -0.33 15.43 15.59
N LEU A 136 -0.02 15.09 14.34
CA LEU A 136 0.75 15.90 13.39
C LEU A 136 -0.17 16.28 12.22
N CYS A 137 0.06 17.43 11.56
CA CYS A 137 -0.82 17.93 10.50
C CYS A 137 -0.33 17.60 9.06
N CYS A 138 0.33 18.54 8.39
CA CYS A 138 1.00 18.37 7.12
C CYS A 138 2.14 19.39 7.00
N ASP A 139 3.03 19.19 6.05
CA ASP A 139 4.13 20.08 5.64
C ASP A 139 3.73 21.57 5.50
N ILE A 140 2.50 21.86 5.07
CA ILE A 140 2.01 23.24 4.94
C ILE A 140 1.72 23.87 6.32
N CYS A 141 1.18 23.08 7.26
CA CYS A 141 0.79 23.55 8.59
C CYS A 141 1.91 23.47 9.63
N VAL A 142 2.88 22.59 9.42
CA VAL A 142 4.05 22.40 10.30
C VAL A 142 5.29 22.27 9.40
N PRO A 143 5.90 23.39 8.97
CA PRO A 143 6.99 23.36 7.99
C PRO A 143 8.28 22.68 8.51
N THR A 144 8.50 22.66 9.82
CA THR A 144 9.65 21.99 10.45
C THR A 144 9.53 20.46 10.44
N LEU A 145 8.30 19.93 10.28
CA LEU A 145 7.94 18.54 10.55
C LEU A 145 8.81 17.49 9.84
N LEU A 146 9.32 17.83 8.65
CA LEU A 146 10.19 16.97 7.86
C LEU A 146 11.60 16.97 8.45
N SER A 147 12.16 18.15 8.72
CA SER A 147 13.42 18.35 9.43
C SER A 147 13.42 17.71 10.83
N ASP A 148 12.31 17.84 11.57
CA ASP A 148 12.13 17.28 12.91
C ASP A 148 12.13 15.73 12.90
N MET A 149 11.79 15.11 11.76
CA MET A 149 11.91 13.67 11.51
C MET A 149 13.21 13.29 10.80
N GLY A 150 14.17 14.20 10.65
CA GLY A 150 15.44 13.99 9.94
C GLY A 150 15.30 13.87 8.41
N LEU A 151 14.12 14.14 7.85
CA LEU A 151 13.83 14.06 6.43
C LEU A 151 14.18 15.37 5.73
N GLN A 152 15.37 15.44 5.13
CA GLN A 152 15.71 16.52 4.21
C GLN A 152 15.03 16.28 2.85
N LEU A 153 14.05 17.10 2.51
CA LEU A 153 13.58 17.19 1.12
C LEU A 153 14.57 18.05 0.34
N GLU A 154 15.55 17.41 -0.29
CA GLU A 154 16.38 18.03 -1.32
C GLU A 154 15.50 18.40 -2.51
N HIS A 155 15.05 19.67 -2.55
CA HIS A 155 14.19 20.19 -3.62
C HIS A 155 14.98 20.51 -4.90
N ASP A 156 16.31 20.61 -4.82
CA ASP A 156 17.18 21.03 -5.90
C ASP A 156 18.04 19.86 -6.40
N LYS A 157 17.95 19.61 -7.71
CA LYS A 157 18.60 18.50 -8.44
C LYS A 157 18.09 17.10 -8.05
N VAL A 158 16.92 16.75 -8.59
CA VAL A 158 16.73 15.38 -9.10
C VAL A 158 17.92 15.11 -10.04
N PRO A 159 18.79 14.11 -9.76
CA PRO A 159 19.90 13.83 -10.64
C PRO A 159 19.34 13.35 -11.99
N SER A 160 19.76 13.97 -13.09
CA SER A 160 19.45 13.51 -14.44
C SER A 160 20.27 12.26 -14.75
N VAL A 161 20.03 11.19 -14.00
CA VAL A 161 20.44 9.84 -14.40
C VAL A 161 19.72 9.57 -15.71
N PRO A 162 20.43 9.28 -16.81
CA PRO A 162 19.76 8.83 -18.02
C PRO A 162 19.11 7.49 -17.68
N VAL A 163 17.79 7.49 -17.48
CA VAL A 163 17.03 6.26 -17.28
C VAL A 163 17.23 5.43 -18.54
N VAL A 164 18.11 4.44 -18.45
CA VAL A 164 18.31 3.44 -19.50
C VAL A 164 17.02 2.65 -19.55
N SER A 165 16.12 3.13 -20.40
CA SER A 165 14.85 2.49 -20.69
C SER A 165 15.15 1.15 -21.31
N LEU A 166 15.21 0.12 -20.46
CA LEU A 166 15.10 -1.28 -20.82
C LEU A 166 13.70 -1.46 -21.42
N ARG A 167 13.56 -1.10 -22.69
CA ARG A 167 12.31 -1.24 -23.42
C ARG A 167 12.04 -2.73 -23.57
N CYS A 168 11.07 -3.24 -22.84
CA CYS A 168 10.45 -4.52 -23.13
C CYS A 168 10.11 -4.55 -24.62
N SER A 169 10.47 -5.63 -25.27
CA SER A 169 10.34 -5.73 -26.71
C SER A 169 8.86 -5.81 -27.09
N ASN A 170 8.45 -5.08 -28.13
CA ASN A 170 7.05 -5.14 -28.57
C ASN A 170 6.78 -6.53 -29.19
N ILE A 171 6.07 -7.38 -28.44
CA ILE A 171 5.58 -8.68 -28.89
C ILE A 171 4.09 -8.52 -29.20
N THR A 172 3.75 -8.51 -30.48
CA THR A 172 2.34 -8.57 -30.90
C THR A 172 1.72 -9.88 -30.42
N GLN A 173 0.47 -9.82 -29.93
CA GLN A 173 -0.25 -10.99 -29.45
C GLN A 173 -0.34 -12.06 -30.55
N ARG A 174 0.36 -13.19 -30.35
CA ARG A 174 0.41 -14.33 -31.26
C ARG A 174 -0.60 -15.40 -30.85
N LYS A 175 -0.98 -16.29 -31.78
CA LYS A 175 -1.73 -17.50 -31.44
C LYS A 175 -0.83 -18.45 -30.67
N ALA A 176 -1.35 -19.04 -29.60
CA ALA A 176 -0.67 -20.11 -28.88
C ALA A 176 -0.54 -21.37 -29.78
N THR A 177 0.58 -22.06 -29.59
CA THR A 177 0.96 -23.30 -30.27
C THR A 177 1.07 -24.44 -29.25
N GLN A 178 1.23 -25.68 -29.72
CA GLN A 178 1.36 -26.82 -28.81
C GLN A 178 2.61 -26.73 -27.91
N ALA A 179 3.71 -26.15 -28.40
CA ALA A 179 4.92 -25.91 -27.60
C ALA A 179 4.66 -24.89 -26.48
N ASP A 180 3.87 -23.84 -26.75
CA ASP A 180 3.51 -22.83 -25.75
C ASP A 180 2.71 -23.42 -24.58
N HIS A 181 1.76 -24.31 -24.88
CA HIS A 181 0.99 -25.03 -23.85
C HIS A 181 1.85 -26.03 -23.07
N SER A 182 2.82 -26.67 -23.72
CA SER A 182 3.80 -27.53 -23.03
C SER A 182 4.70 -26.70 -22.10
N PHE A 183 5.22 -25.57 -22.57
CA PHE A 183 6.10 -24.69 -21.82
C PHE A 183 5.38 -24.07 -20.61
N SER A 184 4.17 -23.55 -20.82
CA SER A 184 3.28 -23.05 -19.77
C SER A 184 3.09 -24.10 -18.66
N ARG A 185 2.79 -25.35 -19.04
CA ARG A 185 2.65 -26.46 -18.09
C ARG A 185 3.95 -26.74 -17.31
N CYS A 186 5.09 -26.86 -18.00
CA CYS A 186 6.37 -27.11 -17.35
C CYS A 186 6.77 -25.98 -16.39
N ILE A 187 6.46 -24.72 -16.72
CA ILE A 187 6.65 -23.57 -15.83
C ILE A 187 5.72 -23.64 -14.62
N PHE A 188 4.46 -24.05 -14.77
CA PHE A 188 3.56 -24.25 -13.63
C PHE A 188 4.01 -25.40 -12.71
N ASP A 189 4.37 -26.57 -13.27
CA ASP A 189 4.88 -27.72 -12.51
C ASP A 189 6.18 -27.35 -11.75
N TRP A 190 7.09 -26.59 -12.39
CA TRP A 190 8.30 -26.06 -11.75
C TRP A 190 8.00 -24.99 -10.69
N ARG A 191 7.05 -24.07 -10.96
CA ARG A 191 6.60 -23.03 -10.01
C ARG A 191 6.13 -23.66 -8.72
N ASP A 192 5.30 -24.70 -8.80
CA ASP A 192 4.77 -25.41 -7.63
C ASP A 192 5.88 -26.03 -6.77
N ILE A 193 6.90 -26.62 -7.41
CA ILE A 193 8.06 -27.22 -6.72
C ILE A 193 8.89 -26.12 -6.02
N LYS A 194 9.22 -25.03 -6.72
CA LYS A 194 10.01 -23.93 -6.16
C LYS A 194 9.25 -23.17 -5.07
N ALA A 195 7.97 -22.90 -5.28
CA ALA A 195 7.11 -22.24 -4.30
C ALA A 195 7.01 -23.05 -3.00
N LYS A 196 6.83 -24.38 -3.06
CA LYS A 196 6.87 -25.27 -1.87
C LYS A 196 8.22 -25.27 -1.16
N SER A 197 9.32 -25.01 -1.87
CA SER A 197 10.67 -24.95 -1.30
C SER A 197 11.06 -23.56 -0.77
N LYS A 198 10.39 -22.49 -1.20
CA LYS A 198 10.73 -21.08 -0.88
C LYS A 198 9.73 -20.43 0.06
N LEU A 199 8.45 -20.74 -0.09
CA LEU A 199 7.38 -20.29 0.78
C LEU A 199 7.23 -21.31 1.92
N GLY A 200 7.26 -20.84 3.18
CA GLY A 200 6.91 -21.71 4.31
C GLY A 200 5.48 -22.25 4.14
N HIS A 201 5.24 -23.50 4.55
CA HIS A 201 3.99 -24.24 4.26
C HIS A 201 2.71 -23.41 4.49
N ALA A 202 2.58 -22.69 5.61
CA ALA A 202 1.42 -21.84 5.89
C ALA A 202 1.23 -20.67 4.90
N VAL A 203 2.30 -20.16 4.27
CA VAL A 203 2.21 -19.16 3.19
C VAL A 203 1.75 -19.82 1.90
N TYR A 204 2.29 -21.00 1.58
CA TYR A 204 1.92 -21.76 0.39
C TYR A 204 0.43 -22.15 0.39
N GLU A 205 -0.09 -22.71 1.49
CA GLU A 205 -1.50 -23.14 1.56
C GLU A 205 -2.50 -21.97 1.52
N ASN A 206 -2.15 -20.81 2.10
CA ASN A 206 -3.06 -19.66 2.18
C ASN A 206 -3.03 -18.75 0.93
N LEU A 207 -1.88 -18.63 0.25
CA LEU A 207 -1.68 -17.67 -0.85
C LEU A 207 -1.34 -18.35 -2.20
N GLY A 208 -1.07 -19.65 -2.20
CA GLY A 208 -0.80 -20.44 -3.39
C GLY A 208 0.57 -20.19 -4.03
N PRO A 209 0.89 -20.92 -5.12
CA PRO A 209 2.14 -20.77 -5.86
C PRO A 209 2.25 -19.43 -6.63
N ALA A 210 1.11 -18.78 -6.92
CA ALA A 210 1.05 -17.56 -7.71
C ALA A 210 1.74 -16.33 -7.07
N ILE A 211 1.96 -16.34 -5.74
CA ILE A 211 2.71 -15.27 -5.06
C ILE A 211 4.22 -15.29 -5.37
N PHE A 212 4.75 -16.43 -5.81
CA PHE A 212 6.16 -16.59 -6.18
C PHE A 212 6.43 -16.19 -7.64
N LEU A 213 5.53 -16.58 -8.54
CA LEU A 213 5.50 -16.18 -9.95
C LEU A 213 4.03 -16.11 -10.39
N SER A 214 3.51 -14.92 -10.69
CA SER A 214 2.09 -14.74 -11.05
C SER A 214 1.75 -15.35 -12.41
N ASP A 215 0.48 -15.68 -12.62
CA ASP A 215 0.03 -16.26 -13.90
C ASP A 215 0.26 -15.29 -15.08
N ASP A 216 0.10 -13.97 -14.88
CA ASP A 216 0.46 -12.94 -15.87
C ASP A 216 1.94 -12.99 -16.30
N LEU A 217 2.85 -13.29 -15.36
CA LEU A 217 4.27 -13.44 -15.65
C LEU A 217 4.57 -14.75 -16.39
N VAL A 218 3.83 -15.83 -16.09
CA VAL A 218 3.91 -17.09 -16.86
C VAL A 218 3.44 -16.86 -18.29
N ASP A 219 2.31 -16.20 -18.51
CA ASP A 219 1.82 -15.87 -19.85
C ASP A 219 2.79 -14.95 -20.61
N HIS A 220 3.41 -13.98 -19.94
CA HIS A 220 4.43 -13.14 -20.58
C HIS A 220 5.71 -13.91 -20.94
N LEU A 221 6.16 -14.83 -20.06
CA LEU A 221 7.27 -15.74 -20.35
C LEU A 221 6.94 -16.65 -21.55
N VAL A 222 5.73 -17.20 -21.62
CA VAL A 222 5.25 -18.02 -22.75
C VAL A 222 5.28 -17.20 -24.05
N LEU A 223 4.75 -15.98 -24.04
CA LEU A 223 4.78 -15.08 -25.20
C LEU A 223 6.21 -14.80 -25.68
N CYS A 224 7.15 -14.54 -24.75
CA CYS A 224 8.57 -14.30 -25.05
C CYS A 224 9.32 -15.54 -25.54
N ALA A 225 9.05 -16.72 -24.96
CA ALA A 225 9.74 -17.96 -25.27
C ALA A 225 9.46 -18.42 -26.71
N GLY A 226 8.19 -18.60 -27.08
CA GLY A 226 7.80 -18.92 -28.46
C GLY A 226 7.91 -17.75 -29.45
N ALA A 227 8.41 -16.58 -29.02
CA ALA A 227 8.90 -15.51 -29.88
C ALA A 227 10.44 -15.52 -30.04
N GLY A 228 11.13 -16.52 -29.47
CA GLY A 228 12.58 -16.72 -29.57
C GLY A 228 13.42 -15.71 -28.76
N LYS A 229 12.82 -14.97 -27.82
CA LYS A 229 13.50 -13.84 -27.15
C LYS A 229 14.17 -14.17 -25.82
N LEU A 230 13.83 -15.31 -25.20
CA LEU A 230 14.43 -15.74 -23.93
C LEU A 230 15.70 -16.57 -24.19
N VAL A 231 16.80 -15.89 -24.52
CA VAL A 231 18.10 -16.53 -24.77
C VAL A 231 19.01 -16.47 -23.54
N THR A 232 18.95 -15.36 -22.79
CA THR A 232 19.78 -15.07 -21.61
C THR A 232 18.94 -14.62 -20.41
N ILE A 233 19.56 -14.63 -19.22
CA ILE A 233 18.93 -14.14 -17.98
C ILE A 233 18.59 -12.64 -18.10
N ALA A 234 19.45 -11.88 -18.78
CA ALA A 234 19.22 -10.46 -19.06
C ALA A 234 18.00 -10.23 -19.97
N ASP A 235 17.66 -11.17 -20.85
CA ASP A 235 16.40 -11.10 -21.61
C ASP A 235 15.19 -11.33 -20.69
N ILE A 236 15.22 -12.35 -19.83
CA ILE A 236 14.14 -12.58 -18.85
C ILE A 236 13.93 -11.33 -18.00
N LEU A 237 15.00 -10.73 -17.46
CA LEU A 237 14.91 -9.51 -16.64
C LEU A 237 14.40 -8.29 -17.42
N ARG A 238 14.80 -8.13 -18.70
CA ARG A 238 14.38 -7.01 -19.57
C ARG A 238 12.92 -7.12 -20.03
N GLU A 239 12.44 -8.32 -20.35
CA GLU A 239 11.06 -8.51 -20.80
C GLU A 239 10.08 -8.58 -19.61
N THR A 240 10.43 -9.24 -18.51
CA THR A 240 9.49 -9.49 -17.39
C THR A 240 9.61 -8.55 -16.19
N HIS A 241 10.77 -7.92 -15.99
CA HIS A 241 11.12 -7.22 -14.75
C HIS A 241 10.93 -8.05 -13.45
N TRP A 242 10.94 -9.39 -13.53
CA TRP A 242 10.77 -10.26 -12.37
C TRP A 242 12.03 -10.28 -11.49
N ASN A 243 11.91 -9.82 -10.24
CA ASN A 243 13.04 -9.66 -9.31
C ASN A 243 13.86 -10.95 -9.06
N HIS A 244 13.26 -12.13 -9.23
CA HIS A 244 13.95 -13.41 -9.05
C HIS A 244 14.53 -14.00 -10.34
N ALA A 245 14.52 -13.24 -11.45
CA ALA A 245 15.10 -13.66 -12.73
C ALA A 245 16.60 -14.02 -12.59
N GLU A 246 17.36 -13.33 -11.73
CA GLU A 246 18.78 -13.66 -11.49
C GLU A 246 18.96 -14.97 -10.72
N GLU A 247 18.07 -15.29 -9.77
CA GLU A 247 18.17 -16.53 -8.97
C GLU A 247 17.61 -17.77 -9.71
N HIS A 248 16.68 -17.56 -10.64
CA HIS A 248 15.83 -18.61 -11.20
C HIS A 248 15.74 -18.62 -12.74
N GLY A 249 16.40 -17.67 -13.40
CA GLY A 249 16.41 -17.57 -14.87
C GLY A 249 17.09 -18.75 -15.55
N GLU A 250 18.11 -19.37 -14.94
CA GLU A 250 18.77 -20.56 -15.51
C GLU A 250 17.83 -21.76 -15.65
N ASP A 251 17.00 -22.01 -14.64
CA ASP A 251 15.97 -23.06 -14.70
C ASP A 251 14.94 -22.77 -15.80
N ILE A 252 14.49 -21.52 -15.91
CA ILE A 252 13.53 -21.11 -16.95
C ILE A 252 14.15 -21.26 -18.34
N LEU A 253 15.38 -20.81 -18.55
CA LEU A 253 16.10 -20.98 -19.82
C LEU A 253 16.36 -22.46 -20.17
N LYS A 254 16.49 -23.33 -19.16
CA LYS A 254 16.53 -24.78 -19.38
C LYS A 254 15.17 -25.28 -19.86
N ILE A 255 14.07 -24.93 -19.19
CA ILE A 255 12.71 -25.33 -19.60
C ILE A 255 12.36 -24.80 -21.00
N VAL A 256 12.84 -23.60 -21.38
CA VAL A 256 12.73 -23.08 -22.76
C VAL A 256 13.45 -24.01 -23.75
N LYS A 257 14.71 -24.38 -23.49
CA LYS A 257 15.47 -25.29 -24.37
C LYS A 257 14.82 -26.67 -24.46
N ASP A 258 14.39 -27.22 -23.33
CA ASP A 258 13.75 -28.54 -23.24
C ASP A 258 12.35 -28.57 -23.92
N THR A 259 11.78 -27.43 -24.35
CA THR A 259 10.45 -27.34 -24.98
C THR A 259 10.43 -26.79 -26.42
N TYR A 260 11.40 -25.95 -26.81
CA TYR A 260 11.44 -25.27 -28.12
C TYR A 260 12.65 -25.65 -29.00
N CYS A 261 13.42 -26.67 -28.63
CA CYS A 261 14.50 -27.26 -29.44
C CYS A 261 14.17 -28.70 -29.86
#